data_AF-A0A1I0G1U5-F1
#
_entry.id   AF-A0A1I0G1U5-F1
#
_cell.length_a   1.000
_cell.length_b   1.000
_cell.length_c   1.000
_cell.angle_alpha   90.00
_cell.angle_beta   90.00
_cell.angle_gamma   90.00
#
_symmetry.space_group_name_H-M   'P 1'
#
loop_
_entity.id
_entity.type
_entity.pdbx_description
1 polymer ?
#
loop_
_entity_poly.entity_id
_entity_poly.type
_entity_poly.pdbx_seq_one_letter_code
_entity_poly.pdbx_strand_id
1 'polypeptide(L)'
;MDYIIFILFTVVASCLLIGTTKREKKWIGGTAGVLAVIFIVVSQVIKFQSGYFESRTGEAAEAVGQWVAPSYIALGCFLIGMINYRWIKAALKQQSWHRWSLIMLDVLFSLLLFVFGYFSLFFVAFMYFPFAP
;
A
#
# COMPACT_ATOMS: atom_id res chain seq x y z
N MET A 1 -6.36 -12.77 2.08
CA MET A 1 -5.82 -11.65 1.29
C MET A 1 -5.61 -10.39 2.13
N ASP A 2 -6.59 -9.91 2.89
CA ASP A 2 -6.46 -8.69 3.72
C ASP A 2 -5.26 -8.73 4.67
N TYR A 3 -5.08 -9.82 5.42
CA TYR A 3 -3.94 -9.98 6.33
C TYR A 3 -2.59 -9.97 5.60
N ILE A 4 -2.54 -10.50 4.37
CA ILE A 4 -1.34 -10.47 3.54
C ILE A 4 -1.03 -9.03 3.14
N ILE A 5 -2.03 -8.27 2.68
CA ILE A 5 -1.88 -6.85 2.34
C ILE A 5 -1.44 -6.05 3.57
N PHE A 6 -2.07 -6.29 4.72
CA PHE A 6 -1.73 -5.65 5.99
C PHE A 6 -0.29 -5.92 6.42
N ILE A 7 0.15 -7.19 6.39
CA ILE A 7 1.51 -7.59 6.76
C ILE A 7 2.51 -6.97 5.79
N LEU A 8 2.29 -7.11 4.47
CA LEU A 8 3.18 -6.55 3.46
C LEU A 8 3.31 -5.03 3.62
N PHE A 9 2.19 -4.32 3.75
CA PHE A 9 2.19 -2.88 3.96
C PHE A 9 2.96 -2.50 5.23
N THR A 10 2.67 -3.17 6.35
CA THR A 10 3.29 -2.87 7.65
C THR A 10 4.79 -3.13 7.63
N VAL A 11 5.22 -4.25 7.05
CA VAL A 11 6.65 -4.60 6.93
C VAL A 11 7.37 -3.61 6.02
N VAL A 12 6.83 -3.33 4.83
CA VAL A 12 7.46 -2.40 3.88
C VAL A 12 7.51 -0.99 4.47
N ALA A 13 6.40 -0.49 5.04
CA ALA A 13 6.37 0.82 5.70
C ALA A 13 7.38 0.88 6.85
N SER A 14 7.48 -0.15 7.69
CA SER A 14 8.44 -0.21 8.78
C SER A 14 9.89 -0.18 8.28
N CYS A 15 10.21 -0.94 7.22
CA CYS A 15 11.51 -0.90 6.56
C CYS A 15 11.83 0.48 6.00
N LEU A 16 10.84 1.17 5.44
CA LEU A 16 11.02 2.54 4.92
C LEU A 16 11.28 3.57 6.02
N LEU A 17 10.82 3.32 7.25
CA LEU A 17 11.09 4.19 8.40
C LEU A 17 12.49 3.99 9.00
N ILE A 18 13.21 2.93 8.65
CA ILE A 18 14.58 2.71 9.13
C ILE A 18 15.48 3.84 8.63
N GLY A 19 16.25 4.45 9.54
CA GLY A 19 17.13 5.58 9.24
C GLY A 19 16.44 6.96 9.12
N THR A 20 15.12 7.04 9.33
CA THR A 20 14.40 8.33 9.39
C THR A 20 14.49 8.98 10.78
N THR A 21 14.27 10.30 10.85
CA THR A 21 14.32 11.05 12.11
C THR A 21 13.17 10.69 13.05
N LYS A 22 13.29 10.96 14.37
CA LYS A 22 12.20 10.72 15.34
C LYS A 22 10.90 11.41 14.95
N ARG A 23 10.98 12.62 14.38
CA ARG A 23 9.82 13.38 13.91
C ARG A 23 9.17 12.71 12.70
N GLU A 24 9.95 12.27 11.72
CA GLU A 24 9.45 11.52 10.56
C GLU A 24 8.81 10.20 10.96
N LYS A 25 9.45 9.43 11.85
CA LYS A 25 8.85 8.19 12.38
C LYS A 25 7.51 8.45 13.05
N LYS A 26 7.39 9.53 13.83
CA LYS A 26 6.13 9.88 14.50
C LYS A 26 5.03 10.22 13.50
N TRP A 27 5.32 11.10 12.53
CA TRP A 27 4.30 11.56 11.58
C TRP A 27 4.02 10.54 10.49
N ILE A 28 5.04 10.10 9.74
CA ILE A 28 4.88 9.17 8.63
C ILE A 28 4.52 7.78 9.16
N GLY A 29 5.20 7.31 10.20
CA GLY A 29 4.88 6.02 10.81
C GLY A 29 3.54 6.03 11.55
N GLY A 30 3.16 7.15 12.16
CA GLY A 30 1.83 7.33 12.74
C GLY A 30 0.73 7.22 11.68
N THR A 31 0.87 7.95 10.56
CA THR A 31 -0.08 7.86 9.44
C THR A 31 -0.11 6.45 8.84
N ALA A 32 1.05 5.80 8.66
CA ALA A 32 1.11 4.43 8.18
C ALA A 32 0.35 3.47 9.12
N GLY A 33 0.59 3.59 10.43
CA GLY A 33 -0.09 2.78 11.43
C GLY A 33 -1.60 2.99 11.43
N VAL A 34 -2.06 4.23 11.36
CA VAL A 34 -3.49 4.57 11.27
C VAL A 34 -4.11 3.97 10.00
N LEU A 35 -3.47 4.12 8.84
CA LEU A 35 -3.95 3.54 7.59
C LEU A 35 -4.04 2.01 7.65
N ALA A 36 -3.02 1.34 8.21
CA ALA A 36 -3.00 -0.11 8.36
C ALA A 36 -4.13 -0.60 9.29
N VAL A 37 -4.36 0.09 10.41
CA VAL A 37 -5.42 -0.23 11.37
C VAL A 37 -6.80 0.00 10.75
N ILE A 38 -7.03 1.15 10.11
CA ILE A 38 -8.30 1.43 9.41
C ILE A 38 -8.57 0.35 8.37
N PHE A 39 -7.57 0.03 7.54
CA PHE A 39 -7.71 -0.99 6.50
C PHE A 39 -8.16 -2.33 7.08
N ILE A 40 -7.48 -2.85 8.11
CA ILE A 40 -7.78 -4.18 8.63
C ILE A 40 -9.08 -4.23 9.42
N VAL A 41 -9.36 -3.21 10.25
CA VAL A 41 -10.56 -3.13 11.08
C VAL A 41 -11.80 -3.01 10.19
N VAL A 42 -11.82 -2.06 9.25
CA VAL A 42 -12.96 -1.88 8.35
C VAL A 42 -13.15 -3.12 7.47
N SER A 43 -12.07 -3.75 7.01
CA SER A 43 -12.18 -5.01 6.28
C SER A 43 -12.87 -6.11 7.11
N GLN A 44 -12.55 -6.23 8.40
CA GLN A 44 -13.21 -7.22 9.27
C GLN A 44 -14.68 -6.87 9.53
N VAL A 45 -14.99 -5.58 9.72
CA VAL A 45 -16.37 -5.11 9.89
C VAL A 45 -17.21 -5.44 8.66
N ILE A 46 -16.72 -5.15 7.46
CA ILE A 46 -17.43 -5.45 6.21
C ILE A 46 -17.63 -6.96 6.04
N LYS A 47 -16.61 -7.78 6.32
CA LYS A 47 -16.75 -9.24 6.28
C LYS A 47 -17.80 -9.79 7.23
N PHE A 48 -17.91 -9.18 8.42
CA PHE A 48 -18.93 -9.55 9.38
C PHE A 48 -20.32 -9.15 8.90
N GLN A 49 -20.48 -7.94 8.37
CA GLN A 49 -21.75 -7.42 7.85
C GLN A 49 -22.23 -8.14 6.59
N SER A 50 -21.32 -8.55 5.72
CA SER A 50 -21.66 -9.24 4.46
C SER A 50 -21.88 -10.74 4.62
N GLY A 51 -21.73 -11.30 5.83
CA GLY A 51 -21.81 -12.74 6.04
C GLY A 51 -20.67 -13.53 5.40
N TYR A 52 -19.56 -12.87 5.03
CA TYR A 52 -18.41 -13.47 4.33
C TYR A 52 -17.80 -14.67 5.09
N PHE A 53 -17.92 -14.68 6.41
CA PHE A 53 -17.44 -15.78 7.25
C PHE A 53 -18.37 -17.00 7.25
N GLU A 54 -19.66 -16.82 6.99
CA GLU A 54 -20.69 -17.86 7.11
C GLU A 54 -20.98 -18.50 5.74
N SER A 55 -21.18 -17.66 4.73
CA SER A 55 -21.40 -18.10 3.35
C SER A 55 -20.46 -17.31 2.45
N ARG A 56 -19.43 -17.98 1.91
CA ARG A 56 -18.55 -17.42 0.86
C ARG A 56 -19.30 -17.31 -0.47
N THR A 57 -20.37 -16.55 -0.50
CA THR A 57 -21.10 -16.21 -1.71
C THR A 57 -20.32 -15.16 -2.50
N GLY A 58 -20.57 -15.09 -3.82
CA GLY A 58 -19.97 -14.07 -4.68
C GLY A 58 -20.28 -12.66 -4.20
N GLU A 59 -21.52 -12.39 -3.78
CA GLU A 59 -21.96 -11.10 -3.26
C GLU A 59 -21.20 -10.67 -1.99
N ALA A 60 -20.99 -11.60 -1.05
CA ALA A 60 -20.25 -11.32 0.17
C ALA A 60 -18.78 -11.00 -0.13
N ALA A 61 -18.18 -11.67 -1.12
CA ALA A 61 -16.82 -11.42 -1.57
C ALA A 61 -16.68 -10.08 -2.29
N GLU A 62 -17.65 -9.73 -3.13
CA GLU A 62 -17.69 -8.47 -3.86
C GLU A 62 -17.76 -7.27 -2.91
N ALA A 63 -18.62 -7.33 -1.88
CA ALA A 63 -18.73 -6.29 -0.86
C ALA A 63 -17.39 -5.99 -0.17
N VAL A 64 -16.60 -7.04 0.13
CA VAL A 64 -15.26 -6.89 0.69
C VAL A 64 -14.29 -6.35 -0.36
N GLY A 65 -14.38 -6.82 -1.61
CA GLY A 65 -13.57 -6.36 -2.74
C GLY A 65 -13.69 -4.86 -3.01
N GLN A 66 -14.92 -4.32 -2.93
CA GLN A 66 -15.21 -2.89 -3.10
C GLN A 66 -14.50 -2.01 -2.07
N TRP A 67 -14.16 -2.54 -0.90
CA TRP A 67 -13.32 -1.86 0.10
C TRP A 67 -11.83 -2.12 -0.10
N VAL A 68 -11.46 -3.39 -0.32
CA VAL A 68 -10.05 -3.81 -0.37
C VAL A 68 -9.33 -3.24 -1.59
N ALA A 69 -9.96 -3.19 -2.76
CA ALA A 69 -9.34 -2.68 -3.99
C ALA A 69 -8.95 -1.19 -3.91
N PRO A 70 -9.85 -0.23 -3.58
CA PRO A 70 -9.46 1.17 -3.43
C PRO A 70 -8.50 1.39 -2.26
N SER A 71 -8.66 0.63 -1.16
CA SER A 71 -7.71 0.70 -0.04
C SER A 71 -6.32 0.24 -0.43
N TYR A 72 -6.20 -0.80 -1.26
CA TYR A 72 -4.92 -1.27 -1.80
C TYR A 72 -4.21 -0.17 -2.59
N ILE A 73 -4.95 0.53 -3.45
CA ILE A 73 -4.43 1.67 -4.22
C ILE A 73 -3.95 2.78 -3.27
N ALA A 74 -4.76 3.14 -2.26
CA ALA A 74 -4.40 4.18 -1.30
C ALA A 74 -3.13 3.83 -0.50
N LEU A 75 -3.02 2.59 -0.01
CA LEU A 75 -1.84 2.09 0.69
C LEU A 75 -0.60 2.08 -0.24
N GLY A 76 -0.78 1.66 -1.50
CA GLY A 76 0.28 1.67 -2.51
C GLY A 76 0.79 3.08 -2.81
N CYS A 77 -0.11 4.04 -3.04
CA CYS A 77 0.22 5.45 -3.24
C CYS A 77 0.99 6.03 -2.04
N PHE A 78 0.58 5.67 -0.82
CA PHE A 78 1.28 6.09 0.39
C PHE A 78 2.72 5.55 0.44
N LEU A 79 2.94 4.28 0.10
CA LEU A 79 4.28 3.70 0.02
C LEU A 79 5.15 4.37 -1.05
N ILE A 80 4.61 4.63 -2.23
CA ILE A 80 5.32 5.36 -3.30
C ILE A 80 5.71 6.76 -2.80
N GLY A 81 4.79 7.46 -2.14
CA GLY A 81 5.07 8.77 -1.53
C GLY A 81 6.21 8.70 -0.51
N MET A 82 6.25 7.68 0.35
CA MET A 82 7.34 7.47 1.31
C MET A 82 8.68 7.20 0.62
N ILE A 83 8.69 6.40 -0.44
CA ILE A 83 9.90 6.09 -1.21
C ILE A 83 10.44 7.37 -1.84
N ASN A 84 9.60 8.08 -2.60
CA ASN A 84 10.01 9.32 -3.28
C ASN A 84 10.48 10.37 -2.28
N TYR A 85 9.80 10.49 -1.14
CA TYR A 85 10.24 11.37 -0.05
C TYR A 85 11.68 11.08 0.39
N ARG A 86 12.04 9.79 0.59
CA ARG A 86 13.39 9.40 0.99
C ARG A 86 14.42 9.71 -0.08
N TRP A 87 14.12 9.37 -1.33
CA TRP A 87 15.03 9.53 -2.45
C TRP A 87 15.28 11.01 -2.78
N ILE A 88 14.22 11.82 -2.80
CA ILE A 88 14.33 13.28 -2.97
C ILE A 88 15.15 13.87 -1.83
N LYS A 89 14.88 13.49 -0.58
CA LYS A 89 15.65 13.97 0.58
C LYS A 89 17.12 13.57 0.51
N ALA A 90 17.43 12.39 -0.01
CA ALA A 90 18.80 11.95 -0.25
C ALA A 90 19.47 12.74 -1.38
N ALA A 91 18.76 12.95 -2.49
CA ALA A 91 19.23 13.69 -3.65
C ALA A 91 19.54 15.16 -3.32
N LEU A 92 18.74 15.80 -2.45
CA LEU A 92 18.95 17.17 -1.99
C LEU A 92 20.25 17.37 -1.20
N LYS A 93 20.86 16.30 -0.68
CA LYS A 93 22.14 16.36 0.06
C LYS A 93 23.37 16.18 -0.83
N GLN A 94 23.19 15.87 -2.13
CA GLN A 94 24.27 15.53 -3.04
C GLN A 94 24.60 16.67 -4.02
N GLN A 95 25.82 16.63 -4.56
CA GLN A 95 26.29 17.55 -5.61
C GLN A 95 25.47 17.38 -6.91
N SER A 96 25.43 18.41 -7.78
CA SER A 96 24.40 18.54 -8.83
C SER A 96 24.28 17.32 -9.76
N TRP A 97 25.39 16.70 -10.18
CA TRP A 97 25.36 15.55 -11.09
C TRP A 97 24.76 14.29 -10.44
N HIS A 98 25.18 13.97 -9.21
CA HIS A 98 24.66 12.82 -8.45
C HIS A 98 23.20 13.02 -8.03
N ARG A 99 22.79 14.27 -7.78
CA ARG A 99 21.40 14.62 -7.49
C ARG A 99 20.47 14.23 -8.65
N TRP A 100 20.83 14.56 -9.89
CA TRP A 100 20.01 14.21 -11.06
C TRP A 100 19.95 12.70 -11.31
N SER A 101 21.06 11.99 -11.11
CA SER A 101 21.08 10.52 -11.20
C SER A 101 20.14 9.86 -10.19
N LEU A 102 20.14 10.32 -8.93
CA LEU A 102 19.23 9.79 -7.91
C LEU A 102 17.76 10.07 -8.22
N ILE A 103 17.44 11.25 -8.74
CA ILE A 103 16.07 11.59 -9.16
C ILE A 103 15.62 10.72 -10.33
N MET A 104 16.49 10.51 -11.33
CA MET A 104 16.15 9.65 -12.47
C MET A 104 15.93 8.20 -12.06
N LEU A 105 16.75 7.69 -11.13
CA LEU A 105 16.60 6.35 -10.58
C LEU A 105 15.31 6.21 -9.74
N ASP A 106 14.95 7.24 -8.97
CA ASP A 106 13.69 7.31 -8.22
C ASP A 106 12.46 7.25 -9.14
N VAL A 107 12.47 8.01 -10.23
CA VAL A 107 11.41 7.98 -11.25
C VAL A 107 11.30 6.60 -11.88
N LEU A 108 12.43 5.98 -12.25
CA LEU A 108 12.44 4.64 -12.84
C LEU A 108 11.91 3.59 -11.85
N PHE A 109 12.30 3.68 -10.59
CA PHE A 109 11.82 2.77 -9.54
C PHE A 109 10.33 2.97 -9.25
N SER A 110 9.85 4.22 -9.24
CA SER A 110 8.42 4.55 -9.14
C SER A 110 7.61 3.96 -10.28
N LEU A 111 8.11 4.03 -11.53
CA LEU A 111 7.43 3.43 -12.69
C LEU A 111 7.35 1.91 -12.55
N LEU A 112 8.44 1.25 -12.16
CA LEU A 112 8.45 -0.20 -11.91
C LEU A 112 7.45 -0.59 -10.81
N LEU A 113 7.41 0.16 -9.71
CA LEU A 113 6.44 -0.05 -8.64
C LEU A 113 5.00 0.18 -9.10
N PHE A 114 4.77 1.14 -10.00
CA PHE A 114 3.44 1.39 -10.55
C PHE A 114 2.98 0.22 -11.42
N VAL A 115 3.86 -0.30 -12.29
CA VAL A 115 3.58 -1.48 -13.12
C VAL A 115 3.33 -2.71 -12.24
N PHE A 116 4.21 -2.96 -11.27
CA PHE A 116 4.05 -4.08 -10.33
C PHE A 116 2.78 -3.93 -9.50
N GLY A 117 2.50 -2.72 -9.00
CA GLY A 117 1.29 -2.38 -8.25
C GLY A 117 0.03 -2.64 -9.07
N TYR A 118 -0.02 -2.18 -10.32
CA TYR A 118 -1.11 -2.45 -11.25
C TYR A 118 -1.31 -3.94 -11.49
N PHE A 119 -0.23 -4.67 -11.75
CA PHE A 119 -0.29 -6.12 -11.94
C PHE A 119 -0.75 -6.85 -10.67
N SER A 120 -0.30 -6.44 -9.49
CA SER A 120 -0.73 -7.02 -8.22
C SER A 120 -2.19 -6.68 -7.88
N LEU A 121 -2.67 -5.50 -8.27
CA LEU A 121 -4.07 -5.10 -8.12
C LEU A 121 -5.00 -6.01 -8.91
N PHE A 122 -4.56 -6.52 -10.07
CA PHE A 122 -5.30 -7.55 -10.81
C PHE A 122 -5.54 -8.81 -9.95
N PHE A 123 -4.52 -9.31 -9.25
CA PHE A 123 -4.69 -10.46 -8.34
C PHE A 123 -5.58 -10.12 -7.15
N VAL A 124 -5.46 -8.91 -6.60
CA VAL A 124 -6.35 -8.47 -5.53
C VAL A 124 -7.80 -8.48 -6.03
N ALA A 125 -8.08 -7.86 -7.17
CA ALA A 125 -9.42 -7.85 -7.76
C ALA A 125 -9.92 -9.28 -8.04
N PHE A 126 -9.09 -10.16 -8.60
CA PHE A 126 -9.44 -11.55 -8.90
C PHE A 126 -9.82 -12.38 -7.68
N MET A 127 -9.30 -12.06 -6.50
CA MET A 127 -9.64 -12.78 -5.28
C MET A 127 -10.99 -12.37 -4.67
N TYR A 128 -11.60 -11.27 -5.12
CA TYR A 128 -12.86 -10.76 -4.56
C TYR A 128 -13.99 -10.62 -5.57
N PHE A 129 -13.69 -10.33 -6.83
CA PHE A 129 -14.69 -10.19 -7.89
C PHE A 129 -14.76 -11.48 -8.71
N PRO A 130 -15.90 -12.20 -8.70
CA PRO A 130 -16.08 -13.38 -9.55
C PRO A 130 -16.09 -12.95 -11.02
N PHE A 131 -15.16 -13.48 -11.82
CA PHE A 131 -15.04 -13.17 -13.25
C PHE A 131 -15.95 -14.06 -14.15
N ALA A 132 -16.72 -14.97 -13.55
CA ALA A 132 -17.71 -15.79 -14.24
C ALA A 132 -19.01 -15.86 -13.40
N PRO A 133 -20.20 -15.79 -14.02
CA PRO A 133 -21.49 -15.99 -13.35
C PRO A 133 -21.69 -17.42 -12.85
#